data_AF-X0SW79-F1
#
_entry.id   AF-X0SW79-F1
#
_cell.length_a   1.000
_cell.length_b   1.000
_cell.length_c   1.000
_cell.angle_alpha   90.00
_cell.angle_beta   90.00
_cell.angle_gamma   90.00
#
_symmetry.space_group_name_H-M   'P 1'
#
loop_
_entity.id
_entity.type
_entity.pdbx_description
1 polymer ?
#
loop_
_entity_poly.entity_id
_entity_poly.type
_entity_poly.pdbx_seq_one_letter_code
_entity_poly.pdbx_strand_id
1 'polypeptide(L)'
;AGGRQRAAERAVNEQRFDIHRVQGLNLGLSAGAVAISWVVLSPLFAASLAAGAALEAANFRSLRRSCQVIFQSGVSGVSGVSGGGAAMSAFGLRFALLAVAVGLALHLGAHPVGLLIGLSFIVPSVVIAAWMARPESAPATPAPSPDDPSWDEWNPWLAREREAEEDQ
;
A
#
# COMPACT_ATOMS: atom_id res chain seq x y z
N ALA A 1 32.46 -6.36 14.45
CA ALA A 1 31.12 -5.83 14.76
C ALA A 1 30.36 -5.26 13.54
N GLY A 2 31.02 -4.65 12.54
CA GLY A 2 30.32 -3.96 11.44
C GLY A 2 29.58 -4.79 10.38
N GLY A 3 29.79 -6.12 10.30
CA GLY A 3 29.12 -6.97 9.30
C GLY A 3 27.63 -7.19 9.56
N ARG A 4 27.24 -7.40 10.83
CA ARG A 4 25.84 -7.57 11.24
C ARG A 4 25.03 -6.28 11.12
N GLN A 5 25.65 -5.13 11.37
CA GLN A 5 25.04 -3.81 11.17
C GLN A 5 24.74 -3.53 9.69
N ARG A 6 25.66 -3.86 8.78
CA ARG A 6 25.44 -3.70 7.33
C ARG A 6 24.40 -4.67 6.77
N ALA A 7 24.31 -5.88 7.34
CA ALA A 7 23.27 -6.84 6.98
C ALA A 7 21.88 -6.38 7.47
N ALA A 8 21.80 -5.83 8.68
CA ALA A 8 20.57 -5.24 9.20
C ALA A 8 20.16 -3.97 8.43
N GLU A 9 21.09 -3.09 8.04
CA GLU A 9 20.81 -1.94 7.18
C GLU A 9 20.38 -2.34 5.76
N ARG A 10 20.93 -3.44 5.21
CA ARG A 10 20.47 -4.00 3.92
C ARG A 10 19.08 -4.60 4.04
N ALA A 11 18.80 -5.38 5.08
CA ALA A 11 17.48 -5.96 5.33
C ALA A 11 16.41 -4.87 5.58
N VAL A 12 16.75 -3.79 6.31
CA VAL A 12 15.85 -2.64 6.50
C VAL A 12 15.65 -1.85 5.20
N ASN A 13 16.64 -1.80 4.32
CA ASN A 13 16.50 -1.22 2.97
C ASN A 13 15.72 -2.13 2.00
N GLU A 14 15.81 -3.45 2.13
CA GLU A 14 15.03 -4.44 1.35
C GLU A 14 13.58 -4.52 1.84
N GLN A 15 13.35 -4.38 3.15
CA GLN A 15 12.02 -4.36 3.78
C GLN A 15 11.34 -2.99 3.69
N ARG A 16 12.03 -1.99 3.11
CA ARG A 16 11.45 -0.76 2.57
C ARG A 16 10.62 -1.10 1.33
N PHE A 17 9.59 -1.92 1.54
CA PHE A 17 8.58 -2.34 0.59
C PHE A 17 8.30 -1.19 -0.37
N ASP A 18 8.55 -1.47 -1.65
CA ASP A 18 8.93 -0.49 -2.66
C ASP A 18 7.75 0.42 -3.05
N ILE A 19 7.42 1.37 -2.18
CA ILE A 19 6.36 2.36 -2.42
C ILE A 19 6.65 3.17 -3.69
N HIS A 20 7.94 3.34 -4.02
CA HIS A 20 8.35 3.99 -5.26
C HIS A 20 7.93 3.16 -6.48
N ARG A 21 8.05 1.84 -6.42
CA ARG A 21 7.49 0.92 -7.42
C ARG A 21 5.97 0.94 -7.48
N VAL A 22 5.25 1.02 -6.35
CA VAL A 22 3.78 1.19 -6.37
C VAL A 22 3.40 2.49 -7.11
N GLN A 23 4.07 3.59 -6.82
CA GLN A 23 3.82 4.88 -7.49
C GLN A 23 4.19 4.84 -8.98
N GLY A 24 5.30 4.19 -9.33
CA GLY A 24 5.73 3.99 -10.70
C GLY A 24 4.75 3.14 -11.51
N LEU A 25 4.26 2.05 -10.93
CA LEU A 25 3.23 1.20 -11.54
C LEU A 25 1.92 1.96 -11.71
N ASN A 26 1.47 2.69 -10.69
CA ASN A 26 0.26 3.49 -10.79
C ASN A 26 0.36 4.54 -11.90
N LEU A 27 1.50 5.23 -12.01
CA LEU A 27 1.74 6.19 -13.07
C LEU A 27 1.78 5.53 -14.45
N GLY A 28 2.49 4.40 -14.58
CA GLY A 28 2.61 3.67 -15.84
C GLY A 28 1.28 3.09 -16.32
N LEU A 29 0.54 2.44 -15.42
CA LEU A 29 -0.78 1.87 -15.70
C LEU A 29 -1.79 2.96 -16.03
N SER A 30 -1.84 4.05 -15.27
CA SER A 30 -2.74 5.17 -15.56
C SER A 30 -2.38 5.86 -16.87
N ALA A 31 -1.11 6.15 -17.14
CA ALA A 31 -0.68 6.76 -18.41
C ALA A 31 -1.00 5.86 -19.61
N GLY A 32 -0.76 4.55 -19.50
CA GLY A 32 -1.13 3.58 -20.53
C GLY A 32 -2.63 3.51 -20.76
N ALA A 33 -3.43 3.47 -19.68
CA ALA A 33 -4.88 3.47 -19.77
C ALA A 33 -5.45 4.76 -20.38
N VAL A 34 -4.89 5.92 -20.03
CA VAL A 34 -5.23 7.21 -20.66
C VAL A 34 -4.92 7.17 -22.15
N ALA A 35 -3.72 6.73 -22.53
CA ALA A 35 -3.29 6.67 -23.93
C ALA A 35 -4.17 5.72 -24.77
N ILE A 36 -4.46 4.52 -24.26
CA ILE A 36 -5.37 3.57 -24.91
C ILE A 36 -6.78 4.16 -25.02
N SER A 37 -7.28 4.78 -23.95
CA SER A 37 -8.60 5.40 -23.94
C SER A 37 -8.71 6.55 -24.95
N TRP A 38 -7.64 7.31 -25.17
CA TRP A 38 -7.62 8.37 -26.19
C TRP A 38 -7.76 7.83 -27.62
N VAL A 39 -7.30 6.62 -27.88
CA VAL A 39 -7.34 5.99 -29.21
C VAL A 39 -8.63 5.21 -29.42
N VAL A 40 -9.13 4.53 -28.37
CA VAL A 40 -10.21 3.54 -28.48
C VAL A 40 -11.56 4.08 -27.99
N LEU A 41 -11.56 5.06 -27.09
CA LEU A 41 -12.76 5.60 -26.44
C LEU A 41 -12.89 7.11 -26.72
N SER A 42 -13.81 7.78 -26.01
CA SER A 42 -14.03 9.22 -26.19
C SER A 42 -12.96 10.06 -25.46
N PRO A 43 -12.61 11.25 -26.00
CA PRO A 43 -11.71 12.20 -25.34
C PRO A 43 -12.17 12.57 -23.92
N LEU A 44 -13.49 12.70 -23.72
CA LEU A 44 -14.07 13.00 -22.42
C LEU A 44 -13.82 11.88 -21.41
N PHE A 45 -13.96 10.62 -21.84
CA PHE A 45 -13.65 9.47 -21.00
C PHE A 45 -12.16 9.44 -20.62
N ALA A 46 -11.27 9.63 -21.59
CA ALA A 46 -9.83 9.64 -21.35
C ALA A 46 -9.40 10.78 -20.41
N ALA A 47 -9.96 11.98 -20.58
CA ALA A 47 -9.75 13.11 -19.68
C ALA A 47 -10.27 12.83 -18.27
N SER A 48 -11.44 12.21 -18.15
CA SER A 48 -12.04 11.86 -16.85
C SER A 48 -11.22 10.79 -16.12
N LEU A 49 -10.72 9.80 -16.86
CA LEU A 49 -9.81 8.77 -16.35
C LEU A 49 -8.49 9.39 -15.87
N ALA A 50 -7.91 10.30 -16.66
CA ALA A 50 -6.70 11.02 -16.26
C ALA A 50 -6.93 11.85 -14.98
N ALA A 51 -8.06 12.56 -14.90
CA ALA A 51 -8.44 13.32 -13.71
C ALA A 51 -8.60 12.41 -12.47
N GLY A 52 -9.27 11.26 -12.61
CA GLY A 52 -9.40 10.27 -11.55
C GLY A 52 -8.05 9.73 -11.07
N ALA A 53 -7.17 9.38 -12.01
CA ALA A 53 -5.83 8.90 -11.69
C ALA A 53 -4.97 9.96 -10.98
N ALA A 54 -5.07 11.23 -11.39
CA ALA A 54 -4.37 12.34 -10.76
C ALA A 54 -4.88 12.60 -9.33
N LEU A 55 -6.20 12.59 -9.13
CA LEU A 55 -6.82 12.70 -7.81
C LEU A 55 -6.35 11.57 -6.90
N GLU A 56 -6.36 10.33 -7.39
CA GLU A 56 -5.92 9.20 -6.58
C GLU A 56 -4.43 9.27 -6.24
N ALA A 57 -3.58 9.70 -7.18
CA ALA A 57 -2.16 9.90 -6.90
C ALA A 57 -1.91 10.96 -5.81
N ALA A 58 -2.68 12.06 -5.82
CA ALA A 58 -2.63 13.09 -4.79
C ALA A 58 -3.16 12.58 -3.44
N ASN A 59 -4.29 11.86 -3.47
CA ASN A 59 -4.94 11.22 -2.34
C ASN A 59 -3.99 10.24 -1.63
N PHE A 60 -3.36 9.35 -2.39
CA PHE A 60 -2.38 8.38 -1.90
C PHE A 60 -1.11 9.04 -1.34
N ARG A 61 -0.59 10.07 -2.01
CA ARG A 61 0.59 10.82 -1.52
C ARG A 61 0.29 11.51 -0.18
N SER A 62 -0.90 12.07 -0.03
CA SER A 62 -1.38 12.64 1.24
C SER A 62 -1.45 11.56 2.32
N LEU A 63 -2.07 10.40 2.03
CA LEU A 63 -2.15 9.26 2.96
C LEU A 63 -0.78 8.88 3.50
N ARG A 64 0.17 8.69 2.58
CA ARG A 64 1.55 8.29 2.90
C ARG A 64 2.20 9.28 3.86
N ARG A 65 2.06 10.58 3.60
CA ARG A 65 2.63 11.63 4.45
C ARG A 65 2.02 11.59 5.84
N SER A 66 0.71 11.41 5.96
CA SER A 66 0.03 11.27 7.25
C SER A 66 0.48 10.03 8.02
N CYS A 67 0.59 8.87 7.36
CA CYS A 67 1.09 7.65 7.98
C CYS A 67 2.53 7.81 8.49
N GLN A 68 3.41 8.40 7.69
CA GLN A 68 4.80 8.65 8.10
C GLN A 68 4.89 9.53 9.35
N VAL A 69 4.07 10.58 9.42
CA VAL A 69 4.01 11.46 10.60
C VAL A 69 3.52 10.68 11.83
N ILE A 70 2.45 9.91 11.71
CA ILE A 70 1.88 9.13 12.83
C ILE A 70 2.88 8.09 13.36
N PHE A 71 3.52 7.32 12.48
CA PHE A 71 4.48 6.30 12.89
C PHE A 71 5.77 6.90 13.47
N GLN A 72 6.23 8.05 12.95
CA GLN A 72 7.38 8.76 13.53
C GLN A 72 7.05 9.36 14.90
N SER A 73 5.82 9.88 15.09
CA SER A 73 5.38 10.39 16.40
C SER A 73 5.17 9.30 17.45
N GLY A 74 4.83 8.07 17.05
CA GLY A 74 4.60 6.95 17.98
C GLY A 74 5.87 6.34 18.60
N VAL A 75 7.04 6.58 18.00
CA VAL A 75 8.34 6.07 18.50
C VAL A 75 8.98 7.01 19.52
N SER A 76 8.53 8.27 19.59
CA SER A 76 8.98 9.25 20.57
C SER A 76 7.94 9.34 21.70
N GLY A 77 8.15 8.58 22.77
CA GLY A 77 7.28 8.51 23.95
C GLY A 77 7.13 9.83 24.69
N VAL A 78 6.26 10.72 24.19
CA VAL A 78 5.80 11.91 24.92
C VAL A 78 4.32 11.76 25.22
N SER A 79 4.07 11.44 26.47
CA SER A 79 2.79 11.42 27.16
C SER A 79 1.98 12.71 26.93
N GLY A 80 0.68 12.57 26.62
CA GLY A 80 -0.31 13.50 27.18
C GLY A 80 -1.15 14.40 26.27
N VAL A 81 -1.09 14.32 24.94
CA VAL A 81 -1.96 15.17 24.09
C VAL A 81 -2.68 14.36 23.02
N SER A 82 -4.00 14.19 23.20
CA SER A 82 -5.10 14.17 22.20
C SER A 82 -4.81 13.93 20.70
N GLY A 83 -3.89 13.03 20.34
CA GLY A 83 -3.43 12.79 18.96
C GLY A 83 -4.46 12.12 18.05
N GLY A 84 -5.45 11.42 18.61
CA GLY A 84 -6.51 10.77 17.84
C GLY A 84 -7.41 11.76 17.10
N GLY A 85 -7.75 12.90 17.73
CA GLY A 85 -8.67 13.89 17.15
C GLY A 85 -8.07 14.64 15.96
N ALA A 86 -6.79 15.01 16.03
CA ALA A 86 -6.08 15.68 14.95
C ALA A 86 -5.83 14.76 13.74
N ALA A 87 -5.50 13.49 13.99
CA ALA A 87 -5.37 12.50 12.91
C ALA A 87 -6.72 12.23 12.23
N MET A 88 -7.79 12.11 13.02
CA MET A 88 -9.14 11.86 12.50
C MET A 88 -9.71 13.06 11.72
N SER A 89 -9.46 14.29 12.18
CA SER A 89 -9.87 15.49 11.45
C SER A 89 -9.12 15.68 10.13
N ALA A 90 -7.81 15.39 10.09
CA ALA A 90 -7.04 15.41 8.86
C ALA A 90 -7.55 14.37 7.85
N PHE A 91 -7.94 13.19 8.33
CA PHE A 91 -8.56 12.15 7.50
C PHE A 91 -9.92 12.60 6.96
N GLY A 92 -10.79 13.13 7.83
CA GLY A 92 -12.11 13.64 7.45
C GLY A 92 -12.02 14.77 6.42
N LEU A 93 -11.11 15.74 6.62
CA LEU A 93 -10.86 16.83 5.68
C LEU A 93 -10.46 16.30 4.29
N ARG A 94 -9.61 15.28 4.24
CA ARG A 94 -9.21 14.66 2.98
C ARG A 94 -10.39 14.02 2.24
N PHE A 95 -11.25 13.28 2.94
CA PHE A 95 -12.46 12.72 2.33
C PHE A 95 -13.41 13.81 1.83
N ALA A 96 -13.56 14.90 2.60
CA ALA A 96 -14.35 16.05 2.16
C ALA A 96 -13.77 16.70 0.91
N LEU A 97 -12.45 16.94 0.87
CA LEU A 97 -11.77 17.51 -0.30
C LEU A 97 -11.86 16.59 -1.53
N LEU A 98 -11.71 15.28 -1.34
CA LEU A 98 -11.88 14.30 -2.41
C LEU A 98 -13.31 14.30 -2.94
N ALA A 99 -14.31 14.31 -2.05
CA ALA A 99 -15.72 14.37 -2.42
C ALA A 99 -16.05 15.66 -3.18
N VAL A 100 -15.53 16.81 -2.74
CA VAL A 100 -15.67 18.10 -3.45
C VAL A 100 -15.01 18.04 -4.82
N ALA A 101 -13.79 17.48 -4.93
CA ALA A 101 -13.09 17.36 -6.20
C ALA A 101 -13.83 16.44 -7.19
N VAL A 102 -14.36 15.31 -6.72
CA VAL A 102 -15.20 14.40 -7.51
C VAL A 102 -16.50 15.08 -7.93
N GLY A 103 -17.18 15.74 -6.99
CA GLY A 103 -18.41 16.50 -7.28
C GLY A 103 -18.20 17.60 -8.31
N LEU A 104 -17.11 18.35 -8.20
CA LEU A 104 -16.73 19.37 -9.16
C LEU A 104 -16.42 18.77 -10.54
N ALA A 105 -15.68 17.66 -10.60
CA ALA A 105 -15.40 16.97 -11.85
C ALA A 105 -16.69 16.53 -12.55
N LEU A 106 -17.63 15.92 -11.81
CA LEU A 106 -18.93 15.50 -12.35
C LEU A 106 -19.78 16.70 -12.78
N HIS A 107 -19.78 17.79 -12.01
CA HIS A 107 -20.49 19.02 -12.36
C HIS A 107 -19.96 19.64 -13.67
N LEU A 108 -18.66 19.54 -13.92
CA LEU A 108 -18.01 19.97 -15.16
C LEU A 108 -18.18 18.97 -16.32
N GLY A 109 -18.95 17.89 -16.13
CA GLY A 109 -19.27 16.91 -17.17
C GLY A 109 -18.30 15.74 -17.27
N ALA A 110 -17.47 15.47 -16.24
CA ALA A 110 -16.61 14.29 -16.24
C ALA A 110 -17.43 13.00 -16.38
N HIS A 111 -16.93 12.09 -17.20
CA HIS A 111 -17.51 10.77 -17.38
C HIS A 111 -17.33 9.95 -16.08
N PRO A 112 -18.42 9.56 -15.39
CA PRO A 112 -18.35 8.96 -14.05
C PRO A 112 -17.56 7.65 -14.05
N VAL A 113 -17.74 6.81 -15.08
CA VAL A 113 -17.02 5.53 -15.20
C VAL A 113 -15.51 5.75 -15.40
N GLY A 114 -15.11 6.71 -16.24
CA GLY A 114 -13.70 7.01 -16.47
C GLY A 114 -13.05 7.53 -15.19
N LEU A 115 -13.73 8.44 -14.50
CA LEU A 115 -13.29 8.98 -13.21
C LEU A 115 -13.11 7.87 -12.16
N LEU A 116 -14.08 6.96 -12.04
CA LEU A 116 -14.05 5.83 -11.09
C LEU A 116 -12.90 4.86 -11.38
N ILE A 117 -12.70 4.51 -12.66
CA ILE A 117 -11.58 3.65 -13.07
C ILE A 117 -10.25 4.33 -12.75
N GLY A 118 -10.11 5.61 -13.08
CA GLY A 118 -8.95 6.42 -12.73
C GLY A 118 -8.65 6.40 -11.23
N LEU A 119 -9.69 6.59 -10.41
CA LEU A 119 -9.59 6.59 -8.95
C LEU A 119 -9.16 5.22 -8.38
N SER A 120 -9.41 4.14 -9.12
CA SER A 120 -9.20 2.77 -8.64
C SER A 120 -7.82 2.21 -8.97
N PHE A 121 -6.99 2.89 -9.80
CA PHE A 121 -5.71 2.34 -10.29
C PHE A 121 -4.68 2.05 -9.21
N ILE A 122 -4.80 2.64 -8.02
CA ILE A 122 -3.89 2.34 -6.93
C ILE A 122 -4.00 0.88 -6.49
N VAL A 123 -5.21 0.30 -6.52
CA VAL A 123 -5.47 -1.08 -6.04
C VAL A 123 -4.71 -2.11 -6.88
N PRO A 124 -4.87 -2.19 -8.22
CA PRO A 124 -4.09 -3.12 -9.02
C PRO A 124 -2.58 -2.82 -8.95
N SER A 125 -2.18 -1.55 -8.81
CA SER A 125 -0.76 -1.18 -8.64
C SER A 125 -0.15 -1.77 -7.37
N VAL A 126 -0.89 -1.71 -6.25
CA VAL A 126 -0.49 -2.31 -4.97
C VAL A 126 -0.46 -3.83 -5.09
N VAL A 127 -1.46 -4.45 -5.71
CA VAL A 127 -1.51 -5.91 -5.90
C VAL A 127 -0.33 -6.40 -6.73
N ILE A 128 -0.03 -5.73 -7.86
CA ILE A 128 1.10 -6.07 -8.73
C ILE A 128 2.43 -5.85 -7.99
N ALA A 129 2.58 -4.73 -7.28
CA ALA A 129 3.79 -4.48 -6.50
C ALA A 129 4.01 -5.54 -5.42
N ALA A 130 2.96 -5.91 -4.69
CA ALA A 130 3.00 -6.94 -3.67
C ALA A 130 3.32 -8.32 -4.26
N TRP A 131 2.74 -8.63 -5.43
CA TRP A 131 3.02 -9.87 -6.14
C TRP A 131 4.49 -9.97 -6.57
N MET A 132 5.06 -8.88 -7.07
CA MET A 132 6.48 -8.83 -7.46
C MET A 132 7.44 -8.76 -6.27
N ALA A 133 6.95 -8.41 -5.09
CA ALA A 133 7.72 -8.33 -3.85
C ALA A 133 7.50 -9.55 -2.94
N ARG A 134 6.88 -10.63 -3.46
CA ARG A 134 6.66 -11.85 -2.68
C ARG A 134 8.00 -12.31 -2.09
N PRO A 135 8.11 -12.43 -0.75
CA PRO A 135 9.29 -13.03 -0.16
C PRO A 135 9.42 -14.47 -0.64
N GLU A 136 10.65 -14.96 -0.73
CA GLU A 136 10.88 -16.38 -0.93
C GLU A 136 10.11 -17.15 0.14
N SER A 137 9.45 -18.24 -0.26
CA SER A 137 8.75 -19.09 0.70
C SER A 137 9.78 -19.60 1.68
N ALA A 138 9.70 -19.16 2.93
CA ALA A 138 10.57 -19.68 3.98
C ALA A 138 10.41 -21.21 4.00
N PRO A 139 11.51 -21.98 4.12
CA PRO A 139 11.41 -23.42 4.27
C PRO A 139 10.47 -23.71 5.43
N ALA A 140 9.56 -24.68 5.25
CA ALA A 140 8.61 -25.05 6.28
C ALA A 140 9.40 -25.51 7.51
N THR A 141 9.42 -24.69 8.57
CA THR A 141 10.06 -25.04 9.82
C THR A 141 9.04 -25.83 10.64
N PRO A 142 9.25 -27.13 10.89
CA PRO A 142 8.36 -27.91 11.74
C PRO A 142 8.22 -27.22 13.11
N ALA A 143 7.06 -27.35 13.74
CA ALA A 143 6.90 -26.87 15.11
C ALA A 143 7.95 -27.56 16.01
N PRO A 144 8.83 -26.80 16.69
CA PRO A 144 9.75 -27.34 17.67
C PRO A 144 8.96 -27.94 18.86
N SER A 145 9.62 -28.74 19.69
CA SER A 145 8.97 -29.26 20.91
C SER A 145 8.57 -28.09 21.83
N PRO A 146 7.46 -28.17 22.58
CA PRO A 146 7.09 -27.15 23.58
C PRO A 146 8.17 -26.91 24.64
N ASP A 147 9.04 -27.89 24.87
CA ASP A 147 10.15 -27.81 25.82
C ASP A 147 11.46 -27.25 25.20
N ASP A 148 11.46 -26.93 23.91
CA ASP A 148 12.63 -26.39 23.20
C ASP A 148 12.73 -24.87 23.42
N PRO A 149 13.90 -24.31 23.81
CA PRO A 149 14.11 -22.87 23.93
C PRO A 149 13.80 -22.07 22.65
N SER A 150 13.85 -22.70 21.47
CA SER A 150 13.49 -22.08 20.20
C SER A 150 11.97 -21.92 20.00
N TRP A 151 11.14 -22.49 20.88
CA TRP A 151 9.68 -22.32 20.89
C TRP A 151 9.27 -20.85 21.02
N ASP A 152 9.98 -20.07 21.83
CA ASP A 152 9.70 -18.64 22.04
C ASP A 152 10.05 -17.77 20.82
N GLU A 153 10.96 -18.24 19.97
CA GLU A 153 11.37 -17.57 18.73
C GLU A 153 10.61 -18.11 17.49
N TRP A 154 9.86 -19.19 17.66
CA TRP A 154 9.14 -19.84 16.58
C TRP A 154 7.93 -19.03 16.15
N ASN A 155 7.79 -18.84 14.83
CA ASN A 155 6.72 -18.04 14.25
C ASN A 155 5.52 -18.93 13.88
N PRO A 156 4.41 -18.91 14.65
CA PRO A 156 3.27 -19.78 14.40
C PRO A 156 2.58 -19.49 13.06
N TRP A 157 2.77 -18.29 12.51
CA TRP A 157 2.20 -17.87 11.22
C TRP A 157 2.93 -18.51 10.01
N LEU A 158 4.07 -19.15 10.22
CA LEU A 158 4.83 -19.90 9.22
C LEU A 158 4.66 -21.43 9.35
N ALA A 159 3.91 -21.89 10.35
CA ALA A 159 3.63 -23.30 10.57
C ALA A 159 2.66 -23.82 9.51
N ARG A 160 3.08 -24.77 8.66
CA ARG A 160 2.12 -25.62 7.95
C ARG A 160 1.83 -26.85 8.81
N GLU A 161 0.58 -27.32 8.76
CA GLU A 161 0.14 -28.52 9.48
C GLU A 161 1.11 -29.68 9.23
N ARG A 162 1.49 -30.40 10.30
CA ARG A 162 2.24 -31.65 10.15
C ARG A 162 1.39 -32.57 9.28
N GLU A 163 1.94 -33.02 8.15
CA GLU A 163 1.44 -34.25 7.54
C GLU A 163 1.56 -35.31 8.64
N ALA A 164 0.41 -35.83 9.08
CA ALA A 164 0.40 -36.87 10.08
C ALA A 164 1.23 -38.02 9.51
N GLU A 165 2.38 -38.31 10.13
CA GLU A 165 3.08 -39.56 9.89
C GLU A 165 2.05 -40.65 10.21
N GLU A 166 1.54 -41.30 9.17
CA GLU A 166 0.72 -42.49 9.30
C GLU A 166 1.56 -43.51 10.08
N ASP A 167 1.12 -43.80 11.30
CA ASP A 167 1.71 -44.76 12.22
C ASP A 167 2.13 -46.05 11.47
N GLN A 168 3.44 -46.32 11.43
CA GLN A 168 4.02 -47.64 11.10
C GLN A 168 4.57 -48.31 12.36
#